data_AF-A0AA38H381-F1
#
_entry.id   AF-A0AA38H381-F1
#
_cell.length_a   1.000
_cell.length_b   1.000
_cell.length_c   1.000
_cell.angle_alpha   90.00
_cell.angle_beta   90.00
_cell.angle_gamma   90.00
#
_symmetry.space_group_name_H-M   'P 1'
#
loop_
_entity.id
_entity.type
_entity.pdbx_description
1 polymer ?
#
loop_
_entity_poly.entity_id
_entity_poly.type
_entity_poly.pdbx_seq_one_letter_code
_entity_poly.pdbx_strand_id
1 'polypeptide(L)'
;MTRELEDMYMLMTDLRIWLELEIPACDDGDGFVQEEVIDELDAALEEILELLKCTKDHHEDRISLMWDWVQYPNVLDYPFAIALSDRFDHVISRSALQSMLRLSGGMMMRLERNWGKVIDPQGVSTGLAGGVY
;
A
#
# COMPACT_ATOMS: atom_id res chain seq x y z
N MET A 1 -13.21 -4.27 2.44
CA MET A 1 -12.14 -3.27 2.59
C MET A 1 -10.89 -3.90 3.17
N THR A 2 -10.92 -4.44 4.40
CA THR A 2 -9.77 -5.14 5.01
C THR A 2 -9.15 -6.18 4.08
N ARG A 3 -9.97 -7.08 3.53
CA ARG A 3 -9.50 -8.07 2.55
C ARG A 3 -8.83 -7.45 1.32
N GLU A 4 -9.38 -6.37 0.77
CA GLU A 4 -8.81 -5.70 -0.40
C GLU A 4 -7.46 -5.06 -0.07
N LEU A 5 -7.31 -4.49 1.13
CA LEU A 5 -6.05 -3.96 1.63
C LEU A 5 -5.02 -5.06 1.90
N GLU A 6 -5.44 -6.20 2.44
CA GLU A 6 -4.60 -7.39 2.64
C GLU A 6 -4.10 -7.95 1.31
N ASP A 7 -5.01 -8.15 0.35
CA ASP A 7 -4.68 -8.64 -0.99
C ASP A 7 -3.71 -7.67 -1.69
N MET A 8 -3.93 -6.35 -1.56
CA MET A 8 -3.03 -5.33 -2.10
C MET A 8 -1.66 -5.33 -1.44
N TYR A 9 -1.61 -5.47 -0.10
CA TYR A 9 -0.36 -5.56 0.66
C TYR A 9 0.48 -6.76 0.19
N MET A 10 -0.16 -7.93 0.03
CA MET A 10 0.51 -9.13 -0.45
C MET A 10 1.07 -8.94 -1.87
N LEU A 11 0.27 -8.38 -2.78
CA LEU A 11 0.72 -8.12 -4.16
C LEU A 11 1.90 -7.14 -4.22
N MET A 12 1.87 -6.06 -3.44
CA MET A 12 2.96 -5.08 -3.39
C MET A 12 4.22 -5.66 -2.76
N THR A 13 4.06 -6.50 -1.73
CA THR A 13 5.18 -7.20 -1.10
C THR A 13 5.84 -8.18 -2.07
N ASP A 14 5.05 -8.98 -2.79
CA ASP A 14 5.56 -9.92 -3.79
C ASP A 14 6.31 -9.18 -4.91
N LEU A 15 5.76 -8.06 -5.39
CA LEU A 15 6.39 -7.24 -6.42
C LEU A 15 7.72 -6.62 -5.94
N ARG A 16 7.76 -6.14 -4.69
CA ARG A 16 8.97 -5.58 -4.07
C ARG A 16 10.08 -6.63 -3.98
N ILE A 17 9.75 -7.82 -3.46
CA ILE A 17 10.70 -8.94 -3.35
C ILE A 17 11.19 -9.35 -4.74
N TRP A 18 10.29 -9.44 -5.71
CA TRP A 18 10.67 -9.76 -7.09
C TRP A 18 11.66 -8.73 -7.65
N LEU A 19 11.42 -7.45 -7.42
CA LEU A 19 12.28 -6.38 -7.93
C LEU A 19 13.67 -6.39 -7.26
N GLU A 20 13.75 -6.65 -5.96
CA GLU A 20 15.03 -6.82 -5.24
C GLU A 20 15.86 -7.97 -5.80
N LEU A 21 15.21 -9.06 -6.21
CA LEU A 21 15.89 -10.22 -6.81
C LEU A 21 16.40 -9.95 -8.23
N GLU A 22 15.83 -8.95 -8.92
CA GLU A 22 16.21 -8.55 -10.28
C GLU A 22 17.33 -7.51 -10.31
N ILE A 23 17.77 -6.99 -9.15
CA ILE A 23 18.88 -6.05 -9.07
C ILE A 23 20.19 -6.77 -9.47
N PRO A 24 20.91 -6.30 -10.51
CA PRO A 24 22.16 -6.93 -10.93
C PRO A 24 23.27 -6.81 -9.88
N ALA A 25 24.13 -7.83 -9.77
CA ALA A 25 25.23 -7.85 -8.81
C ALA A 25 26.35 -6.82 -9.06
N CYS A 26 26.34 -6.08 -10.17
CA CYS A 26 27.40 -5.15 -10.55
C CYS A 26 26.88 -3.71 -10.67
N ASP A 27 27.52 -2.83 -9.88
CA ASP A 27 27.11 -1.50 -9.46
C ASP A 27 27.47 -0.39 -10.48
N ASP A 28 27.29 -0.66 -11.78
CA ASP A 28 27.54 0.34 -12.83
C ASP A 28 26.31 1.24 -13.01
N GLY A 29 25.80 1.85 -11.93
CA GLY A 29 24.89 3.01 -11.92
C GLY A 29 23.52 2.89 -12.60
N ASP A 30 23.21 1.77 -13.27
CA ASP A 30 22.01 1.59 -14.10
C ASP A 30 20.80 0.99 -13.33
N GLY A 31 20.97 0.66 -12.04
CA GLY A 31 19.92 0.14 -11.14
C GLY A 31 19.01 1.20 -10.51
N PHE A 32 19.29 2.49 -10.74
CA PHE A 32 18.60 3.61 -10.09
C PHE A 32 17.06 3.59 -10.25
N VAL A 33 16.58 3.12 -11.40
CA VAL A 33 15.14 3.00 -11.68
C VAL A 33 14.50 1.89 -10.84
N GLN A 34 15.19 0.77 -10.63
CA GLN A 34 14.70 -0.32 -9.78
C GLN A 34 14.66 0.15 -8.31
N GLU A 35 15.70 0.86 -7.85
CA GLU A 35 15.73 1.45 -6.50
C GLU A 35 14.60 2.46 -6.27
N GLU A 36 14.35 3.39 -7.21
CA GLU A 36 13.24 4.37 -7.09
C GLU A 36 11.88 3.66 -6.99
N VAL A 37 11.68 2.59 -7.76
CA VAL A 37 10.43 1.81 -7.72
C VAL A 37 10.30 1.02 -6.40
N ILE A 38 11.41 0.53 -5.83
CA ILE A 38 11.40 -0.12 -4.51
C ILE A 38 11.03 0.89 -3.42
N ASP A 39 11.62 2.09 -3.44
CA ASP A 39 11.30 3.15 -2.48
C ASP A 39 9.81 3.55 -2.55
N GLU A 40 9.24 3.64 -3.75
CA GLU A 40 7.82 3.90 -3.93
C GLU A 40 6.93 2.73 -3.42
N LEU A 41 7.37 1.49 -3.61
CA LEU A 41 6.68 0.32 -3.06
C LEU A 41 6.72 0.31 -1.52
N ASP A 42 7.85 0.66 -0.91
CA ASP A 42 7.99 0.75 0.53
C ASP A 42 7.05 1.81 1.12
N ALA A 43 6.99 3.00 0.51
CA ALA A 43 6.04 4.04 0.91
C ALA A 43 4.58 3.57 0.75
N ALA A 44 4.25 2.83 -0.31
CA ALA A 44 2.91 2.29 -0.52
C ALA A 44 2.54 1.23 0.53
N LEU A 45 3.47 0.35 0.89
CA LEU A 45 3.28 -0.67 1.93
C LEU A 45 3.04 -0.05 3.30
N GLU A 46 3.80 0.98 3.67
CA GLU A 46 3.59 1.74 4.91
C GLU A 46 2.18 2.37 4.95
N GLU A 47 1.73 2.97 3.85
CA GLU A 47 0.38 3.54 3.77
C GLU A 47 -0.71 2.46 3.94
N ILE A 48 -0.55 1.31 3.30
CA ILE A 48 -1.51 0.20 3.42
C ILE A 48 -1.56 -0.35 4.85
N LEU A 49 -0.42 -0.49 5.51
CA LEU A 49 -0.35 -0.94 6.91
C LEU A 49 -1.08 0.03 7.85
N GLU A 50 -0.94 1.33 7.64
CA GLU A 50 -1.65 2.34 8.44
C GLU A 50 -3.17 2.28 8.20
N LEU A 51 -3.62 2.06 6.96
CA LEU A 51 -5.05 1.87 6.65
C LEU A 51 -5.64 0.61 7.29
N LEU A 52 -4.89 -0.50 7.28
CA LEU A 52 -5.28 -1.75 7.97
C LEU A 52 -5.41 -1.52 9.48
N LYS A 53 -4.43 -0.83 10.08
CA LYS A 53 -4.43 -0.48 11.49
C LYS A 53 -5.63 0.40 11.85
N CYS A 54 -5.89 1.47 11.09
CA CYS A 54 -7.04 2.36 11.31
C CYS A 54 -8.38 1.59 11.29
N THR A 55 -8.52 0.60 10.42
CA THR A 55 -9.73 -0.25 10.35
C THR A 55 -9.91 -1.08 11.63
N LYS A 56 -8.80 -1.60 12.19
CA LYS A 56 -8.82 -2.34 13.45
C LYS A 56 -9.10 -1.42 14.64
N ASP A 57 -8.40 -0.30 14.71
CA ASP A 57 -8.47 0.66 15.81
C ASP A 57 -9.90 1.23 15.95
N HIS A 58 -10.61 1.47 14.84
CA HIS A 58 -12.01 1.91 14.89
C HIS A 58 -12.90 0.94 15.69
N HIS A 59 -12.74 -0.37 15.49
CA HIS A 59 -13.54 -1.35 16.23
C HIS A 59 -13.21 -1.36 17.73
N GLU A 60 -11.93 -1.24 18.08
CA GLU A 60 -11.49 -1.17 19.48
C GLU A 60 -12.00 0.09 20.18
N ASP A 61 -11.84 1.25 19.54
CA ASP A 61 -12.33 2.54 20.04
C ASP A 61 -13.85 2.52 20.27
N ARG A 62 -14.58 1.95 19.31
CA ARG A 62 -16.04 1.85 19.39
C ARG A 62 -16.48 0.94 20.53
N ILE A 63 -15.79 -0.19 20.74
CA ILE A 63 -16.07 -1.09 21.88
C ILE A 63 -15.81 -0.35 23.20
N SER A 64 -14.71 0.41 23.30
CA SER A 64 -14.40 1.19 24.51
C SER A 64 -15.49 2.21 24.82
N LEU A 65 -15.93 2.98 23.81
CA LEU A 65 -17.01 3.96 23.97
C LEU A 65 -18.34 3.31 24.39
N MET A 66 -18.66 2.14 23.82
CA MET A 66 -19.87 1.39 24.21
C MET A 66 -19.77 0.86 25.65
N TRP A 67 -18.61 0.35 26.04
CA TRP A 67 -18.38 -0.16 27.38
C TRP A 67 -18.53 0.95 28.42
N ASP A 68 -18.01 2.14 28.13
CA ASP A 68 -18.20 3.30 29.00
C ASP A 68 -19.66 3.75 29.05
N TRP A 69 -20.38 3.72 27.93
CA TRP A 69 -21.81 4.05 27.94
C TRP A 69 -22.63 3.08 28.80
N VAL A 70 -22.32 1.78 28.73
CA VAL A 70 -22.97 0.76 29.57
C VAL A 70 -22.72 1.00 31.05
N GLN A 71 -21.49 1.40 31.42
CA GLN A 71 -21.15 1.74 32.81
C GLN A 71 -21.78 3.06 33.28
N TYR A 72 -21.91 4.03 32.38
CA TYR A 72 -22.37 5.38 32.68
C TYR A 72 -23.54 5.79 31.78
N PRO A 73 -24.70 5.12 31.88
CA PRO A 73 -25.81 5.30 30.93
C PRO A 73 -26.44 6.71 30.97
N ASN A 74 -26.25 7.43 32.06
CA ASN A 74 -26.76 8.79 32.25
C ASN A 74 -25.88 9.85 31.58
N VAL A 75 -24.66 9.52 31.15
CA VAL A 75 -23.77 10.43 30.42
C VAL A 75 -24.16 10.41 28.94
N LEU A 76 -24.86 11.46 28.52
CA LEU A 76 -25.43 11.55 27.17
C LEU A 76 -24.39 11.79 26.07
N ASP A 77 -23.15 12.13 26.44
CA ASP A 77 -22.06 12.37 25.50
C ASP A 77 -21.59 11.07 24.81
N TYR A 78 -21.67 9.92 25.48
CA TYR A 78 -21.26 8.64 24.89
C TYR A 78 -22.05 8.25 23.64
N PRO A 79 -23.41 8.30 23.61
CA PRO A 79 -24.15 8.05 22.39
C PRO A 79 -23.74 8.97 21.24
N PHE A 80 -23.44 10.25 21.53
CA PHE A 80 -22.97 11.20 20.53
C PHE A 80 -21.57 10.85 20.03
N ALA A 81 -20.65 10.51 20.93
CA ALA A 81 -19.28 10.11 20.60
C ALA A 81 -19.25 8.83 19.73
N ILE A 82 -20.10 7.84 20.04
CA ILE A 82 -20.26 6.63 19.22
C ILE A 82 -20.75 7.01 17.81
N ALA A 83 -21.78 7.84 17.71
CA ALA A 83 -22.30 8.27 16.41
C ALA A 83 -21.29 9.09 15.60
N LEU A 84 -20.43 9.87 16.27
CA LEU A 84 -19.35 10.61 15.62
C LEU A 84 -18.24 9.67 15.14
N SER A 85 -17.86 8.68 15.94
CA SER A 85 -16.89 7.64 15.56
C SER A 85 -17.37 6.88 14.32
N ASP A 86 -18.62 6.45 14.29
CA ASP A 86 -19.23 5.76 13.14
C ASP A 86 -19.21 6.62 11.86
N ARG A 87 -19.40 7.94 11.99
CA ARG A 87 -19.29 8.88 10.84
C ARG A 87 -17.85 9.05 10.36
N PHE A 88 -16.90 9.06 11.29
CA PHE A 88 -15.48 9.20 10.95
C PHE A 88 -14.95 7.95 10.25
N ASP A 89 -15.36 6.76 10.69
CA ASP A 89 -15.04 5.49 10.03
C ASP A 89 -15.52 5.45 8.58
N HIS A 90 -16.70 5.99 8.29
CA HIS A 90 -17.17 6.12 6.92
C HIS A 90 -16.22 6.96 6.05
N VAL A 91 -15.64 8.04 6.61
CA VAL A 91 -14.67 8.88 5.90
C VAL A 91 -13.35 8.13 5.69
N ILE A 92 -12.83 7.47 6.73
CA ILE A 92 -11.62 6.64 6.63
C ILE A 92 -11.81 5.56 5.56
N SER A 93 -12.93 4.86 5.59
CA SER A 93 -13.23 3.77 4.65
C SER A 93 -13.25 4.26 3.20
N ARG A 94 -13.83 5.44 2.96
CA ARG A 94 -13.81 6.06 1.64
C ARG A 94 -12.41 6.51 1.22
N SER A 95 -11.63 7.04 2.16
CA SER A 95 -10.23 7.42 1.92
C SER A 95 -9.40 6.20 1.54
N ALA A 96 -9.57 5.07 2.23
CA ALA A 96 -8.86 3.83 1.93
C ALA A 96 -9.14 3.32 0.51
N LEU A 97 -10.40 3.37 0.05
CA LEU A 97 -10.75 3.02 -1.33
C LEU A 97 -10.05 3.92 -2.36
N GLN A 98 -9.96 5.22 -2.08
CA GLN A 98 -9.26 6.17 -2.95
C GLN A 98 -7.74 5.93 -2.95
N SER A 99 -7.15 5.66 -1.79
CA SER A 99 -5.75 5.28 -1.65
C SER A 99 -5.44 4.00 -2.43
N MET A 100 -6.25 2.95 -2.31
CA MET A 100 -6.04 1.71 -3.08
C MET A 100 -6.05 1.95 -4.59
N LEU A 101 -7.00 2.75 -5.10
CA LEU A 101 -7.04 3.10 -6.51
C LEU A 101 -5.82 3.92 -6.94
N ARG A 102 -5.44 4.91 -6.13
CA ARG A 102 -4.28 5.78 -6.39
C ARG A 102 -2.99 4.98 -6.43
N LEU A 103 -2.77 4.14 -5.41
CA LEU A 103 -1.56 3.34 -5.25
C LEU A 103 -1.45 2.28 -6.37
N SER A 104 -2.52 1.53 -6.65
CA SER A 104 -2.51 0.54 -7.74
C SER A 104 -2.32 1.17 -9.11
N GLY A 105 -3.05 2.23 -9.43
CA GLY A 105 -2.93 2.94 -10.71
C GLY A 105 -1.59 3.67 -10.86
N GLY A 106 -1.08 4.26 -9.77
CA GLY A 106 0.22 4.92 -9.72
C GLY A 106 1.36 3.96 -9.98
N MET A 107 1.39 2.82 -9.25
CA MET A 107 2.41 1.79 -9.44
C MET A 107 2.36 1.20 -10.84
N MET A 108 1.18 0.90 -11.38
CA MET A 108 1.05 0.40 -12.74
C MET A 108 1.66 1.39 -13.75
N MET A 109 1.30 2.67 -13.66
CA MET A 109 1.82 3.70 -14.56
C MET A 109 3.34 3.86 -14.46
N ARG A 110 3.90 3.76 -13.26
CA ARG A 110 5.34 3.85 -13.01
C ARG A 110 6.09 2.67 -13.63
N LEU A 111 5.60 1.46 -13.41
CA LEU A 111 6.16 0.25 -14.00
C LEU A 111 6.07 0.29 -15.52
N GLU A 112 4.91 0.62 -16.09
CA GLU A 112 4.73 0.68 -17.55
C GLU A 112 5.70 1.65 -18.22
N ARG A 113 5.89 2.84 -17.64
CA ARG A 113 6.79 3.87 -18.19
C ARG A 113 8.26 3.46 -18.15
N ASN A 114 8.63 2.66 -17.16
CA ASN A 114 10.01 2.29 -16.90
C ASN A 114 10.32 0.81 -17.18
N TRP A 115 9.36 0.08 -17.76
CA TRP A 115 9.38 -1.39 -17.81
C TRP A 115 10.67 -1.96 -18.37
N GLY A 116 11.20 -1.37 -19.45
CA GLY A 116 12.46 -1.81 -20.06
C GLY A 116 13.65 -1.74 -19.11
N LYS A 117 13.75 -0.69 -18.28
CA LYS A 117 14.81 -0.53 -17.27
C LYS A 117 14.53 -1.31 -15.99
N VAL A 118 13.27 -1.65 -15.72
CA VAL A 118 12.88 -2.52 -14.60
C VAL A 118 13.29 -3.97 -14.85
N ILE A 119 13.10 -4.49 -16.08
CA ILE A 119 13.39 -5.89 -16.43
C ILE A 119 14.80 -6.12 -17.02
N ASP A 120 15.41 -5.09 -17.58
CA ASP A 120 16.75 -5.15 -18.17
C ASP A 120 17.48 -3.83 -17.88
N PRO A 121 17.84 -3.57 -16.61
CA PRO A 121 18.48 -2.33 -16.19
C PRO A 121 19.74 -2.01 -17.02
N GLN A 122 20.49 -3.04 -17.41
CA GLN A 122 21.74 -2.94 -18.17
C GLN A 122 21.56 -2.96 -19.71
N GLY A 123 20.34 -3.23 -20.23
CA GLY A 123 20.08 -3.30 -21.66
C GLY A 123 20.74 -4.48 -22.39
N VAL A 124 21.21 -5.51 -21.66
CA VAL A 124 22.01 -6.61 -22.21
C VAL A 124 21.18 -7.53 -23.11
N SER A 125 19.88 -7.67 -22.82
CA SER A 125 18.99 -8.56 -23.56
C SER A 125 18.71 -8.07 -25.00
N THR A 126 18.80 -6.75 -25.25
CA THR A 126 18.68 -6.19 -26.61
C THR A 126 20.01 -6.22 -27.40
N GLY A 127 21.16 -6.34 -26.73
CA GLY A 127 22.47 -6.48 -27.38
C GLY A 127 22.78 -7.90 -27.89
N LEU A 128 22.16 -8.93 -27.31
CA LEU A 128 22.33 -10.33 -27.73
C LEU A 128 21.44 -10.73 -28.93
N ALA A 129 20.44 -9.92 -29.30
CA ALA A 129 19.64 -10.11 -30.51
C ALA A 129 20.32 -9.60 -31.80
N GLY A 130 21.54 -9.08 -31.70
CA GLY A 130 22.36 -8.61 -32.82
C GLY A 130 23.35 -9.64 -33.40
N GLY A 131 23.26 -10.90 -32.98
CA GLY A 131 24.17 -11.96 -33.43
C GLY A 131 23.45 -13.26 -33.77
N VAL A 132 23.23 -13.47 -35.08
CA VAL A 132 23.03 -14.77 -35.76
C VAL A 132 21.90 -15.64 -35.17
N TYR A 133 20.69 -15.70 -35.73
CA TYR A 133 20.30 -16.16 -37.07
C TYR A 133 19.01 -15.48 -37.55
#